data_AF-A0A015JKH3-F1
#
_entry.id   AF-A0A015JKH3-F1
#
_cell.length_a   1.000
_cell.length_b   1.000
_cell.length_c   1.000
_cell.angle_alpha   90.00
_cell.angle_beta   90.00
_cell.angle_gamma   90.00
#
_symmetry.space_group_name_H-M   'P 1'
#
loop_
_entity.id
_entity.type
_entity.pdbx_description
1 polymer ?
#
loop_
_entity_poly.entity_id
_entity_poly.type
_entity_poly.pdbx_seq_one_letter_code
_entity_poly.pdbx_strand_id
1 'polypeptide(L)'
;MMANGELVRILTHTDVTKYLEFKQIAGSFVYRDGKISKVPASEMEAVRSPLMGLFEKRRAKKFFEYMQNWREDDPSTHQGLDINNIPMSAVYEKFGLEPGTQDFIGHAMALYLDDSYLTRPARESYNRIILYITSVARYGKSPYIYPLYGLGELPQGFARLSAIYGGTYMLDKRVDEIVYDANGKVCGVRSGDETAATKQVIGDPSYFPDKVRKIGKVVRAICLLNHPIPNTDDADSIQLVIPQNQVGRKHDIYIASVSGTHNVCAKNYYLAIVSTIVESDNPEAEIKPGLDLLGPCVEKVINVTDLEEPIEDGSKDQVFISRSYDATSHFGTVCEDVKSIYKRITGQDLILKQRPKDEEQGE
;
A
#
# COMPACT_ATOMS: atom_id res chain seq x y z
N MET A 1 -0.08 -3.00 -6.14
CA MET A 1 1.09 -2.10 -6.03
C MET A 1 0.92 -0.91 -6.97
N MET A 2 1.33 0.30 -6.59
CA MET A 2 1.34 1.44 -7.52
C MET A 2 2.42 1.28 -8.59
N ALA A 3 2.08 1.52 -9.85
CA ALA A 3 2.92 1.31 -11.03
C ALA A 3 4.23 2.10 -11.03
N ASN A 4 4.21 3.33 -10.51
CA ASN A 4 5.41 4.17 -10.32
C ASN A 4 5.87 4.20 -8.85
N GLY A 5 5.29 3.35 -8.00
CA GLY A 5 5.54 3.33 -6.58
C GLY A 5 6.94 2.81 -6.23
N GLU A 6 7.32 3.04 -4.98
CA GLU A 6 8.66 2.71 -4.50
C GLU A 6 8.97 1.22 -4.57
N LEU A 7 8.00 0.34 -4.32
CA LEU A 7 8.22 -1.10 -4.43
C LEU A 7 8.62 -1.51 -5.84
N VAL A 8 7.99 -0.94 -6.87
CA VAL A 8 8.34 -1.20 -8.27
C VAL A 8 9.74 -0.71 -8.58
N ARG A 9 10.15 0.44 -8.01
CA ARG A 9 11.53 0.93 -8.12
C ARG A 9 12.51 -0.05 -7.48
N ILE A 10 12.24 -0.50 -6.25
CA ILE A 10 13.09 -1.49 -5.56
C ILE A 10 13.22 -2.74 -6.44
N LEU A 11 12.11 -3.34 -6.86
CA LEU A 11 12.08 -4.55 -7.69
C LEU A 11 12.88 -4.39 -9.00
N THR A 12 12.81 -3.20 -9.62
CA THR A 12 13.53 -2.90 -10.86
C THR A 12 15.03 -2.77 -10.62
N HIS A 13 15.45 -2.06 -9.57
CA HIS A 13 16.88 -1.85 -9.29
C HIS A 13 17.57 -3.11 -8.78
N THR A 14 16.82 -3.99 -8.10
CA THR A 14 17.32 -5.28 -7.62
C THR A 14 17.22 -6.41 -8.66
N ASP A 15 16.74 -6.13 -9.87
CA ASP A 15 16.51 -7.11 -10.95
C ASP A 15 15.54 -8.27 -10.58
N VAL A 16 14.78 -8.14 -9.49
CA VAL A 16 13.79 -9.15 -9.08
C VAL A 16 12.62 -9.23 -10.07
N THR A 17 12.38 -8.16 -10.84
CA THR A 17 11.42 -8.16 -11.96
C THR A 17 11.67 -9.26 -12.98
N LYS A 18 12.89 -9.80 -13.10
CA LYS A 18 13.20 -10.94 -13.98
C LYS A 18 12.46 -12.23 -13.59
N TYR A 19 11.98 -12.32 -12.35
CA TYR A 19 11.29 -13.49 -11.82
C TYR A 19 9.79 -13.27 -11.67
N LEU A 20 9.28 -12.09 -12.02
CA LEU A 20 7.92 -11.68 -11.73
C LEU A 20 7.24 -11.19 -13.00
N GLU A 21 6.07 -11.71 -13.27
CA GLU A 21 5.18 -11.18 -14.29
C GLU A 21 4.07 -10.37 -13.61
N PHE A 22 3.83 -9.15 -14.09
CA PHE A 22 2.81 -8.27 -13.53
C PHE A 22 1.68 -8.07 -14.52
N LYS A 23 0.46 -8.10 -13.99
CA LYS A 23 -0.74 -7.69 -14.70
C LYS A 23 -1.29 -6.41 -14.12
N GLN A 24 -1.80 -5.55 -14.98
CA GLN A 24 -2.47 -4.33 -14.56
C GLN A 24 -3.86 -4.65 -13.98
N ILE A 25 -4.19 -4.01 -12.86
CA ILE A 25 -5.54 -4.05 -12.29
C ILE A 25 -6.50 -3.27 -13.20
N ALA A 26 -7.67 -3.84 -13.51
CA ALA A 26 -8.56 -3.31 -14.53
C ALA A 26 -9.28 -2.02 -14.14
N GLY A 27 -9.48 -1.74 -12.84
CA GLY A 27 -10.13 -0.51 -12.41
C GLY A 27 -9.79 -0.04 -10.99
N SER A 28 -9.94 1.26 -10.78
CA SER A 28 -9.87 1.91 -9.46
C SER A 28 -11.18 2.64 -9.23
N PHE A 29 -11.88 2.28 -8.16
CA PHE A 29 -13.22 2.78 -7.83
C PHE A 29 -13.23 3.46 -6.47
N VAL A 30 -14.19 4.35 -6.29
CA VAL A 30 -14.51 4.97 -5.00
C VAL A 30 -16.01 4.86 -4.76
N TYR A 31 -16.39 4.58 -3.51
CA TYR A 31 -17.77 4.60 -3.07
C TYR A 31 -18.19 6.01 -2.66
N ARG A 32 -19.34 6.46 -3.13
CA ARG A 32 -19.97 7.72 -2.77
C ARG A 32 -21.47 7.62 -2.92
N ASP A 33 -22.21 8.11 -1.92
CA ASP A 33 -23.68 8.20 -1.95
C ASP A 33 -24.39 6.88 -2.35
N GLY A 34 -23.93 5.74 -1.83
CA GLY A 34 -24.53 4.43 -2.12
C GLY A 34 -24.08 3.77 -3.42
N LYS A 35 -23.17 4.40 -4.19
CA LYS A 35 -22.74 3.92 -5.50
C LYS A 35 -21.23 3.89 -5.61
N ILE A 36 -20.73 3.04 -6.48
CA ILE A 36 -19.31 2.98 -6.83
C ILE A 36 -19.10 3.66 -8.18
N SER A 37 -17.97 4.34 -8.35
CA SER A 37 -17.62 4.98 -9.62
C SER A 37 -16.12 4.98 -9.81
N LYS A 38 -15.69 4.96 -11.08
CA LYS A 38 -14.26 5.03 -11.41
C LYS A 38 -13.65 6.33 -10.88
N VAL A 39 -12.49 6.22 -10.23
CA VAL A 39 -11.71 7.38 -9.77
C VAL A 39 -11.16 8.11 -10.99
N PRO A 40 -11.46 9.40 -11.18
CA PRO A 40 -10.91 10.16 -12.30
C PRO A 40 -9.43 10.46 -12.05
N ALA A 41 -8.58 10.14 -13.02
CA ALA A 41 -7.14 10.34 -12.94
C ALA A 41 -6.61 11.40 -13.93
N SER A 42 -7.48 11.98 -14.76
CA SER A 42 -7.14 13.00 -15.74
C SER A 42 -8.22 14.06 -15.85
N GLU A 43 -7.90 15.19 -16.49
CA GLU A 43 -8.87 16.25 -16.79
C GLU A 43 -10.09 15.73 -17.56
N MET A 44 -9.87 14.90 -18.58
CA MET A 44 -10.95 14.33 -19.40
C MET A 44 -11.84 13.38 -18.60
N GLU A 45 -11.25 12.56 -17.73
CA GLU A 45 -12.02 11.69 -16.85
C GLU A 45 -12.79 12.48 -15.79
N ALA A 46 -12.20 13.54 -15.24
CA ALA A 46 -12.86 14.41 -14.26
C ALA A 46 -14.15 15.04 -14.84
N VAL A 47 -14.09 15.53 -16.09
CA VAL A 47 -15.27 16.12 -16.77
C VAL A 47 -16.33 15.07 -17.10
N ARG A 48 -15.96 13.80 -17.30
CA ARG A 48 -16.90 12.70 -17.58
C ARG A 48 -17.44 12.03 -16.31
N SER A 49 -16.75 12.15 -15.18
CA SER A 49 -17.06 11.43 -13.95
C SER A 49 -18.49 11.70 -13.45
N PRO A 50 -19.23 10.67 -13.01
CA PRO A 50 -20.54 10.86 -12.36
C PRO A 50 -20.42 11.31 -10.89
N LEU A 51 -19.22 11.34 -10.30
CA LEU A 51 -18.99 11.68 -8.90
C LEU A 51 -19.25 13.16 -8.55
N MET A 52 -19.32 14.02 -9.56
CA MET A 52 -19.34 15.48 -9.38
C MET A 52 -20.42 16.12 -10.24
N GLY A 53 -21.06 17.17 -9.72
CA GLY A 53 -21.95 18.04 -10.48
C GLY A 53 -21.19 18.88 -11.52
N LEU A 54 -21.91 19.51 -12.46
CA LEU A 54 -21.30 20.22 -13.59
C LEU A 54 -20.30 21.33 -13.18
N PHE A 55 -20.62 22.09 -12.14
CA PHE A 55 -19.72 23.15 -11.64
C PHE A 55 -18.51 22.57 -10.92
N GLU A 56 -18.70 21.53 -10.12
CA GLU A 56 -17.62 20.87 -9.40
C GLU A 56 -16.62 20.21 -10.35
N LYS A 57 -17.09 19.62 -11.46
CA LYS A 57 -16.22 19.11 -12.53
C LYS A 57 -15.24 20.15 -13.07
N ARG A 58 -15.68 21.41 -13.21
CA ARG A 58 -14.82 22.51 -13.68
C ARG A 58 -13.76 22.88 -12.64
N ARG A 59 -14.11 22.84 -11.35
CA ARG A 59 -13.18 23.11 -10.24
C ARG A 59 -12.15 21.99 -10.11
N ALA A 60 -12.59 20.74 -10.12
CA ALA A 60 -11.72 19.56 -10.13
C ALA A 60 -10.77 19.55 -11.34
N LYS A 61 -11.26 19.90 -12.54
CA LYS A 61 -10.40 20.04 -13.73
C LYS A 61 -9.26 21.04 -13.49
N LYS A 62 -9.57 22.25 -13.00
CA LYS A 62 -8.55 23.28 -12.69
C LYS A 62 -7.56 22.83 -11.64
N PHE A 63 -8.02 22.09 -10.63
CA PHE A 63 -7.14 21.50 -9.62
C PHE A 63 -6.17 20.48 -10.24
N PHE A 64 -6.65 19.56 -11.09
CA PHE A 64 -5.77 18.60 -11.76
C PHE A 64 -4.80 19.26 -12.73
N GLU A 65 -5.24 20.28 -13.48
CA GLU A 65 -4.38 21.11 -14.32
C GLU A 65 -3.26 21.76 -13.48
N TYR A 66 -3.59 22.32 -12.32
CA TYR A 66 -2.61 22.90 -11.40
C TYR A 66 -1.59 21.85 -10.92
N MET A 67 -2.06 20.69 -10.47
CA MET A 67 -1.18 19.62 -9.99
C MET A 67 -0.20 19.17 -11.08
N GLN A 68 -0.69 18.91 -12.30
CA GLN A 68 0.16 18.40 -13.39
C GLN A 68 1.14 19.45 -13.95
N ASN A 69 0.76 20.73 -13.90
CA ASN A 69 1.58 21.83 -14.41
C ASN A 69 2.57 22.40 -13.39
N TRP A 70 2.52 22.00 -12.12
CA TRP A 70 3.49 22.45 -11.12
C TRP A 70 4.92 22.07 -11.54
N ARG A 71 5.82 23.05 -11.44
CA ARG A 71 7.25 22.92 -11.68
C ARG A 71 8.00 23.57 -10.53
N GLU A 72 8.89 22.83 -9.88
CA GLU A 72 9.57 23.29 -8.66
C GLU A 72 10.41 24.56 -8.90
N ASP A 73 10.98 24.65 -10.09
CA ASP A 73 11.88 25.70 -10.57
C ASP A 73 11.17 26.87 -11.25
N ASP A 74 9.85 26.80 -11.45
CA ASP A 74 9.06 27.87 -12.07
C ASP A 74 7.91 28.35 -11.15
N PRO A 75 8.14 29.44 -10.39
CA PRO A 75 7.14 30.03 -9.51
C PRO A 75 5.84 30.48 -10.21
N SER A 76 5.87 30.71 -11.53
CA SER A 76 4.65 31.09 -12.27
C SER A 76 3.62 29.96 -12.29
N THR A 77 4.07 28.71 -12.17
CA THR A 77 3.20 27.52 -12.11
C THR A 77 2.54 27.33 -10.73
N HIS A 78 3.09 27.95 -9.68
CA HIS A 78 2.63 27.77 -8.29
C HIS A 78 1.33 28.53 -8.00
N GLN A 79 0.97 29.46 -8.89
CA GLN A 79 -0.21 30.31 -8.77
C GLN A 79 -0.27 31.06 -7.42
N GLY A 80 0.88 31.37 -6.80
CA GLY A 80 0.96 32.02 -5.49
C GLY A 80 0.72 31.12 -4.28
N LEU A 81 0.78 29.79 -4.43
CA LEU A 81 0.80 28.85 -3.30
C LEU A 81 2.22 28.38 -2.98
N ASP A 82 2.53 28.27 -1.69
CA ASP A 82 3.73 27.56 -1.23
C ASP A 82 3.32 26.23 -0.57
N ILE A 83 3.23 25.17 -1.38
CA ILE A 83 2.78 23.85 -0.93
C ILE A 83 3.70 23.20 0.10
N ASN A 84 4.91 23.72 0.32
CA ASN A 84 5.81 23.22 1.34
C ASN A 84 5.41 23.67 2.75
N ASN A 85 4.65 24.77 2.87
CA ASN A 85 4.34 25.41 4.15
C ASN A 85 2.85 25.60 4.41
N ILE A 86 1.99 25.51 3.39
CA ILE A 86 0.53 25.60 3.57
C ILE A 86 -0.10 24.22 3.74
N PRO A 87 -1.20 24.13 4.50
CA PRO A 87 -1.96 22.89 4.61
C PRO A 87 -2.68 22.52 3.31
N MET A 88 -2.94 21.24 3.09
CA MET A 88 -3.69 20.77 1.91
C MET A 88 -5.10 21.37 1.84
N SER A 89 -5.74 21.64 2.99
CA SER A 89 -7.03 22.31 3.07
C SER A 89 -7.03 23.68 2.39
N ALA A 90 -5.95 24.47 2.50
CA ALA A 90 -5.82 25.76 1.84
C ALA A 90 -5.72 25.62 0.31
N VAL A 91 -5.09 24.54 -0.17
CA VAL A 91 -5.08 24.22 -1.61
C VAL A 91 -6.49 23.91 -2.08
N TYR A 92 -7.22 23.04 -1.37
CA TYR A 92 -8.61 22.73 -1.72
C TYR A 92 -9.54 23.95 -1.70
N GLU A 93 -9.38 24.83 -0.70
CA GLU A 93 -10.12 26.09 -0.60
C GLU A 93 -9.89 26.99 -1.81
N LYS A 94 -8.62 27.15 -2.24
CA LYS A 94 -8.28 27.95 -3.43
C LYS A 94 -9.01 27.48 -4.69
N PHE A 95 -9.13 26.18 -4.88
CA PHE A 95 -9.84 25.61 -6.03
C PHE A 95 -11.35 25.46 -5.79
N GLY A 96 -11.82 25.75 -4.58
CA GLY A 96 -13.23 25.66 -4.18
C GLY A 96 -13.78 24.23 -4.24
N LEU A 97 -12.95 23.22 -3.96
CA LEU A 97 -13.37 21.81 -4.04
C LEU A 97 -14.38 21.49 -2.94
N GLU A 98 -15.47 20.82 -3.30
CA GLU A 98 -16.49 20.39 -2.34
C GLU A 98 -15.98 19.23 -1.46
N PRO A 99 -16.51 19.06 -0.23
CA PRO A 99 -16.05 18.00 0.69
C PRO A 99 -16.01 16.60 0.06
N GLY A 100 -17.05 16.20 -0.68
CA GLY A 100 -17.06 14.89 -1.34
C GLY A 100 -16.01 14.73 -2.46
N THR A 101 -15.47 15.83 -3.00
CA THR A 101 -14.34 15.80 -3.94
C THR A 101 -13.02 15.69 -3.20
N GLN A 102 -12.88 16.42 -2.09
CA GLN A 102 -11.73 16.30 -1.19
C GLN A 102 -11.61 14.87 -0.66
N ASP A 103 -12.72 14.24 -0.28
CA ASP A 103 -12.79 12.83 0.14
C ASP A 103 -12.15 11.90 -0.90
N PHE A 104 -12.61 11.90 -2.16
CA PHE A 104 -12.05 10.95 -3.13
C PHE A 104 -10.60 11.29 -3.52
N ILE A 105 -10.21 12.57 -3.53
CA ILE A 105 -8.82 12.94 -3.80
C ILE A 105 -7.91 12.47 -2.67
N GLY A 106 -8.29 12.70 -1.41
CA GLY A 106 -7.51 12.28 -0.24
C GLY A 106 -7.42 10.77 -0.11
N HIS A 107 -8.57 10.09 -0.17
CA HIS A 107 -8.67 8.68 0.18
C HIS A 107 -8.48 7.74 -1.00
N ALA A 108 -8.98 8.09 -2.19
CA ALA A 108 -8.92 7.20 -3.36
C ALA A 108 -7.76 7.50 -4.33
N MET A 109 -7.20 8.72 -4.30
CA MET A 109 -6.02 9.10 -5.10
C MET A 109 -4.74 9.22 -4.26
N ALA A 110 -4.76 10.00 -3.18
CA ALA A 110 -3.60 10.17 -2.31
C ALA A 110 -3.43 8.99 -1.32
N LEU A 111 -4.47 8.17 -1.17
CA LEU A 111 -4.49 6.96 -0.35
C LEU A 111 -4.12 7.23 1.11
N TYR A 112 -4.65 8.33 1.66
CA TYR A 112 -4.62 8.56 3.09
C TYR A 112 -5.65 7.69 3.80
N LEU A 113 -5.32 7.29 5.03
CA LEU A 113 -6.20 6.47 5.88
C LEU A 113 -7.28 7.29 6.60
N ASP A 114 -7.02 8.58 6.80
CA ASP A 114 -7.82 9.52 7.56
C ASP A 114 -7.55 10.97 7.09
N ASP A 115 -8.34 11.92 7.58
CA ASP A 115 -8.29 13.33 7.22
C ASP A 115 -7.16 14.16 7.88
N SER A 116 -6.25 13.53 8.64
CA SER A 116 -5.12 14.25 9.27
C SER A 116 -4.21 14.94 8.25
N TYR A 117 -4.23 14.51 6.99
CA TYR A 117 -3.45 15.14 5.91
C TYR A 117 -3.93 16.55 5.55
N LEU A 118 -5.18 16.90 5.87
CA LEU A 118 -5.73 18.21 5.54
C LEU A 118 -4.99 19.35 6.21
N THR A 119 -4.42 19.12 7.40
CA THR A 119 -3.68 20.11 8.19
C THR A 119 -2.17 20.03 8.00
N ARG A 120 -1.67 18.97 7.35
CA ARG A 120 -0.25 18.77 7.03
C ARG A 120 0.15 19.56 5.77
N PRO A 121 1.45 19.88 5.59
CA PRO A 121 1.94 20.52 4.38
C PRO A 121 1.48 19.82 3.10
N ALA A 122 0.97 20.60 2.15
CA ALA A 122 0.37 20.10 0.91
C ALA A 122 1.36 19.32 0.03
N ARG A 123 2.68 19.51 0.19
CA ARG A 123 3.73 18.80 -0.54
C ARG A 123 3.58 17.29 -0.51
N GLU A 124 3.27 16.72 0.64
CA GLU A 124 3.11 15.26 0.77
C GLU A 124 1.94 14.77 -0.10
N SER A 125 0.80 15.44 0.01
CA SER A 125 -0.42 15.15 -0.75
C SER A 125 -0.19 15.37 -2.25
N TYR A 126 0.49 16.44 -2.65
CA TYR A 126 0.90 16.70 -4.03
C TYR A 126 1.71 15.51 -4.58
N ASN A 127 2.74 15.05 -3.86
CA ASN A 127 3.58 13.94 -4.31
C ASN A 127 2.78 12.64 -4.47
N ARG A 128 1.88 12.34 -3.53
CA ARG A 128 0.99 11.15 -3.60
C ARG A 128 0.01 11.24 -4.78
N ILE A 129 -0.60 12.40 -5.02
CA ILE A 129 -1.52 12.63 -6.14
C ILE A 129 -0.78 12.51 -7.49
N ILE A 130 0.40 13.10 -7.62
CA ILE A 130 1.22 12.98 -8.83
C ILE A 130 1.69 11.54 -9.05
N LEU A 131 2.05 10.83 -7.99
CA LEU A 131 2.38 9.41 -8.08
C LEU A 131 1.19 8.60 -8.64
N TYR A 132 -0.03 8.88 -8.18
CA TYR A 132 -1.24 8.25 -8.70
C TYR A 132 -1.46 8.58 -10.18
N ILE A 133 -1.48 9.87 -10.53
CA ILE A 133 -1.73 10.34 -11.91
C ILE A 133 -0.71 9.76 -12.88
N THR A 134 0.58 9.83 -12.56
CA THR A 134 1.64 9.29 -13.41
C THR A 134 1.61 7.77 -13.50
N SER A 135 1.16 7.09 -12.44
CA SER A 135 0.94 5.63 -12.44
C SER A 135 -0.21 5.23 -13.36
N VAL A 136 -1.31 5.99 -13.37
CA VAL A 136 -2.39 5.78 -14.34
C VAL A 136 -1.90 6.07 -15.75
N ALA A 137 -1.16 7.16 -15.97
CA ALA A 137 -0.65 7.51 -17.29
C ALA A 137 0.27 6.43 -17.90
N ARG A 138 0.99 5.65 -17.07
CA ARG A 138 1.86 4.56 -17.52
C ARG A 138 1.09 3.40 -18.16
N TYR A 139 -0.10 3.05 -17.66
CA TYR A 139 -0.82 1.84 -18.08
C TYR A 139 -2.31 2.06 -18.46
N GLY A 140 -2.88 3.26 -18.28
CA GLY A 140 -4.18 3.69 -18.81
C GLY A 140 -5.43 3.33 -17.99
N LYS A 141 -5.57 2.11 -17.46
CA LYS A 141 -6.80 1.66 -16.77
C LYS A 141 -6.89 2.06 -15.30
N SER A 142 -5.86 1.72 -14.53
CA SER A 142 -5.71 2.01 -13.11
C SER A 142 -4.21 2.24 -12.80
N PRO A 143 -3.86 2.82 -11.64
CA PRO A 143 -2.46 3.03 -11.26
C PRO A 143 -1.82 1.75 -10.72
N TYR A 144 -2.55 0.63 -10.66
CA TYR A 144 -2.13 -0.55 -9.94
C TYR A 144 -1.71 -1.70 -10.85
N ILE A 145 -0.68 -2.40 -10.40
CA ILE A 145 -0.25 -3.70 -10.92
C ILE A 145 -0.23 -4.73 -9.80
N TYR A 146 -0.38 -5.99 -10.18
CA TYR A 146 -0.40 -7.15 -9.29
C TYR A 146 0.35 -8.33 -9.94
N PRO A 147 1.16 -9.08 -9.19
CA PRO A 147 1.92 -10.19 -9.74
C PRO A 147 0.98 -11.34 -10.12
N LEU A 148 1.23 -11.97 -11.26
CA LEU A 148 0.62 -13.27 -11.55
C LEU A 148 1.01 -14.26 -10.46
N TYR A 149 0.11 -15.20 -10.15
CA TYR A 149 0.23 -16.16 -9.04
C TYR A 149 0.19 -15.57 -7.63
N GLY A 150 0.06 -14.25 -7.51
CA GLY A 150 -0.21 -13.59 -6.24
C GLY A 150 1.02 -13.06 -5.51
N LEU A 151 0.77 -12.40 -4.38
CA LEU A 151 1.81 -11.69 -3.62
C LEU A 151 2.90 -12.62 -3.06
N GLY A 152 2.65 -13.93 -2.98
CA GLY A 152 3.64 -14.93 -2.57
C GLY A 152 4.87 -15.00 -3.48
N GLU A 153 4.78 -14.52 -4.72
CA GLU A 153 5.92 -14.45 -5.63
C GLU A 153 6.94 -13.38 -5.21
N LEU A 154 6.51 -12.31 -4.53
CA LEU A 154 7.41 -11.25 -4.07
C LEU A 154 8.48 -11.76 -3.09
N PRO A 155 8.15 -12.39 -1.94
CA PRO A 155 9.16 -12.92 -1.04
C PRO A 155 9.99 -14.04 -1.70
N GLN A 156 9.42 -14.85 -2.59
CA GLN A 156 10.19 -15.86 -3.35
C GLN A 156 11.25 -15.20 -4.25
N GLY A 157 10.89 -14.12 -4.96
CA GLY A 157 11.81 -13.37 -5.80
C GLY A 157 12.96 -12.73 -5.02
N PHE A 158 12.66 -12.13 -3.86
CA PHE A 158 13.69 -11.58 -2.97
C PHE A 158 14.54 -12.68 -2.30
N ALA A 159 13.96 -13.84 -1.98
CA ALA A 159 14.70 -14.97 -1.44
C ALA A 159 15.71 -15.51 -2.45
N ARG A 160 15.30 -15.65 -3.72
CA ARG A 160 16.21 -16.00 -4.81
C ARG A 160 17.31 -14.96 -4.99
N LEU A 161 16.97 -13.67 -4.93
CA LEU A 161 17.98 -12.61 -5.00
C LEU A 161 19.02 -12.77 -3.88
N SER A 162 18.57 -12.92 -2.64
CA SER A 162 19.48 -13.11 -1.49
C SER A 162 20.35 -14.36 -1.66
N ALA A 163 19.81 -15.46 -2.21
CA ALA A 163 20.58 -16.66 -2.51
C ALA A 163 21.68 -16.45 -3.58
N ILE A 164 21.42 -15.62 -4.60
CA ILE A 164 22.45 -15.24 -5.60
C ILE A 164 23.64 -14.53 -4.93
N TYR A 165 23.38 -13.80 -3.84
CA TYR A 165 24.41 -13.11 -3.05
C TYR A 165 24.95 -13.98 -1.89
N GLY A 166 24.70 -15.29 -1.89
CA GLY A 166 25.23 -16.24 -0.91
C GLY A 166 24.34 -16.49 0.31
N GLY A 167 23.13 -15.91 0.37
CA GLY A 167 22.16 -16.19 1.42
C GLY A 167 21.61 -17.63 1.35
N THR A 168 21.24 -18.19 2.49
CA THR A 168 20.54 -19.49 2.57
C THR A 168 19.22 -19.31 3.30
N TYR A 169 18.13 -19.81 2.71
CA TYR A 169 16.79 -19.78 3.33
C TYR A 169 16.47 -21.12 3.96
N MET A 170 16.08 -21.11 5.23
CA MET A 170 15.64 -22.29 5.96
C MET A 170 14.15 -22.13 6.30
N LEU A 171 13.31 -22.96 5.69
CA LEU A 171 11.90 -23.11 6.07
C LEU A 171 11.77 -24.28 7.05
N ASP A 172 10.66 -24.35 7.77
CA ASP A 172 10.42 -25.39 8.79
C ASP A 172 11.55 -25.50 9.84
N LYS A 173 12.19 -24.36 10.14
CA LYS A 173 13.29 -24.24 11.12
C LYS A 173 12.83 -23.34 12.25
N ARG A 174 12.35 -23.97 13.33
CA ARG A 174 11.87 -23.26 14.52
C ARG A 174 13.00 -22.45 15.17
N VAL A 175 12.72 -21.20 15.54
CA VAL A 175 13.59 -20.41 16.42
C VAL A 175 13.19 -20.70 17.87
N ASP A 176 14.11 -21.28 18.63
CA ASP A 176 13.86 -21.62 20.05
C ASP A 176 14.27 -20.49 20.98
N GLU A 177 15.30 -19.72 20.63
CA GLU A 177 15.81 -18.62 21.46
C GLU A 177 16.60 -17.59 20.65
N ILE A 178 16.43 -16.31 21.00
CA ILE A 178 17.32 -15.22 20.60
C ILE A 178 18.35 -15.04 21.71
N VAL A 179 19.63 -15.22 21.38
CA VAL A 179 20.71 -15.23 22.36
C VAL A 179 21.30 -13.82 22.49
N TYR A 180 21.45 -13.35 23.72
CA TYR A 180 21.99 -12.04 24.06
C TYR A 180 23.32 -12.14 24.82
N ASP A 181 24.20 -11.18 24.62
CA ASP A 181 25.43 -11.03 25.40
C ASP A 181 25.18 -10.38 26.76
N ALA A 182 26.24 -10.25 27.57
CA ALA A 182 26.16 -9.63 28.90
C ALA A 182 25.74 -8.14 28.89
N ASN A 183 25.80 -7.47 27.73
CA ASN A 183 25.38 -6.08 27.54
C ASN A 183 23.94 -5.99 27.00
N GLY A 184 23.25 -7.11 26.80
CA GLY A 184 21.90 -7.16 26.25
C GLY A 184 21.83 -6.98 24.73
N LYS A 185 22.94 -7.16 23.99
CA LYS A 185 22.94 -7.15 22.53
C LYS A 185 22.80 -8.55 21.96
N VAL A 186 22.09 -8.70 20.84
CA VAL A 186 21.98 -9.99 20.18
C VAL A 186 23.35 -10.49 19.76
N CYS A 187 23.62 -11.77 20.02
CA CYS A 187 24.86 -12.45 19.63
C CYS A 187 24.62 -13.78 18.89
N GLY A 188 23.38 -14.26 18.84
CA GLY A 188 23.03 -15.46 18.10
C GLY A 188 21.53 -15.77 18.06
N VAL A 189 21.17 -16.76 17.25
CA VAL A 189 19.83 -17.36 17.18
C VAL A 189 19.97 -18.87 17.31
N ARG A 190 19.26 -19.47 18.27
CA ARG A 190 19.31 -20.91 18.54
C ARG A 190 18.09 -21.63 17.94
N SER A 191 18.36 -22.78 17.34
CA SER A 191 17.36 -23.69 16.77
C SER A 191 17.78 -25.14 17.00
N GLY A 192 17.06 -25.84 17.87
CA GLY A 192 17.48 -27.12 18.43
C GLY A 192 18.77 -26.97 19.24
N ASP A 193 19.75 -27.81 18.90
CA ASP A 193 21.06 -27.86 19.53
C ASP A 193 22.10 -26.94 18.85
N GLU A 194 21.70 -26.24 17.78
CA GLU A 194 22.58 -25.37 16.99
C GLU A 194 22.32 -23.88 17.27
N THR A 195 23.39 -23.09 17.30
CA THR A 195 23.31 -21.63 17.42
C THR A 195 24.06 -20.96 16.27
N ALA A 196 23.34 -20.18 15.48
CA ALA A 196 23.94 -19.31 14.47
C ALA A 196 24.36 -17.98 15.11
N ALA A 197 25.66 -17.71 15.17
CA ALA A 197 26.18 -16.45 15.70
C ALA A 197 25.88 -15.28 14.75
N THR A 198 25.44 -14.15 15.30
CA THR A 198 25.16 -12.93 14.52
C THR A 198 25.38 -11.68 15.36
N LYS A 199 25.58 -10.53 14.70
CA LYS A 199 25.68 -9.21 15.36
C LYS A 199 24.35 -8.46 15.40
N GLN A 200 23.43 -8.82 14.52
CA GLN A 200 22.15 -8.16 14.31
C GLN A 200 21.11 -9.21 13.92
N VAL A 201 19.86 -9.01 14.31
CA VAL A 201 18.73 -9.84 13.88
C VAL A 201 17.62 -8.95 13.34
N ILE A 202 16.97 -9.40 12.27
CA ILE A 202 15.80 -8.77 11.69
C ILE A 202 14.67 -9.79 11.73
N GLY A 203 13.48 -9.39 12.16
CA GLY A 203 12.31 -10.27 12.10
C GLY A 203 11.00 -9.52 12.28
N ASP A 204 9.90 -10.24 12.14
CA ASP A 204 8.56 -9.70 12.37
C ASP A 204 8.16 -9.81 13.87
N PRO A 205 7.08 -9.15 14.30
CA PRO A 205 6.64 -9.13 15.69
C PRO A 205 6.49 -10.50 16.36
N SER A 206 6.13 -11.56 15.62
CA SER A 206 5.85 -12.88 16.19
C SER A 206 7.07 -13.54 16.83
N TYR A 207 8.29 -13.16 16.43
CA TYR A 207 9.53 -13.64 17.03
C TYR A 207 9.94 -12.90 18.31
N PHE A 208 9.29 -11.77 18.61
CA PHE A 208 9.70 -10.86 19.69
C PHE A 208 8.51 -10.29 20.48
N PRO A 209 7.64 -11.14 21.06
CA PRO A 209 6.39 -10.69 21.70
C PRO A 209 6.61 -9.68 22.83
N ASP A 210 7.75 -9.74 23.53
CA ASP A 210 8.09 -8.82 24.64
C ASP A 210 8.72 -7.50 24.18
N LYS A 211 8.99 -7.33 22.88
CA LYS A 211 9.63 -6.12 22.30
C LYS A 211 8.71 -5.35 21.37
N VAL A 212 7.45 -5.76 21.28
CA VAL A 212 6.43 -5.13 20.44
C VAL A 212 5.26 -4.64 21.28
N ARG A 213 4.52 -3.67 20.76
CA ARG A 213 3.26 -3.22 21.33
C ARG A 213 2.15 -3.32 20.30
N LYS A 214 0.95 -3.64 20.78
CA LYS A 214 -0.27 -3.64 19.96
C LYS A 214 -0.74 -2.21 19.75
N ILE A 215 -1.00 -1.84 18.50
CA ILE A 215 -1.44 -0.50 18.08
C ILE A 215 -2.85 -0.49 17.46
N GLY A 216 -3.44 -1.66 17.24
CA GLY A 216 -4.78 -1.79 16.69
C GLY A 216 -5.07 -3.20 16.22
N LYS A 217 -6.14 -3.36 15.44
CA LYS A 217 -6.49 -4.61 14.77
C LYS A 217 -6.94 -4.31 13.34
N VAL A 218 -6.76 -5.27 12.44
CA VAL A 218 -7.34 -5.25 11.10
C VAL A 218 -8.29 -6.43 10.98
N VAL A 219 -9.51 -6.17 10.49
CA VAL A 219 -10.40 -7.22 10.01
C VAL A 219 -10.22 -7.37 8.49
N ARG A 220 -10.13 -8.62 8.02
CA ARG A 220 -10.09 -8.97 6.60
C ARG A 220 -11.13 -10.06 6.34
N ALA A 221 -12.04 -9.81 5.41
CA ALA A 221 -12.90 -10.85 4.84
C ALA A 221 -12.36 -11.24 3.46
N ILE A 222 -12.00 -12.50 3.29
CA ILE A 222 -11.63 -13.11 2.02
C ILE A 222 -12.88 -13.78 1.46
N CYS A 223 -13.37 -13.26 0.34
CA CYS A 223 -14.60 -13.69 -0.31
C CYS A 223 -14.30 -14.33 -1.66
N LEU A 224 -14.77 -15.55 -1.86
CA LEU A 224 -14.74 -16.21 -3.16
C LEU A 224 -16.06 -15.90 -3.89
N LEU A 225 -15.96 -15.31 -5.08
CA LEU A 225 -17.10 -15.00 -5.94
C LEU A 225 -17.00 -15.81 -7.24
N ASN A 226 -18.13 -16.10 -7.86
CA ASN A 226 -18.23 -16.73 -9.20
C ASN A 226 -18.75 -15.75 -10.26
N HIS A 227 -18.65 -14.44 -9.98
CA HIS A 227 -19.05 -13.35 -10.85
C HIS A 227 -18.17 -12.11 -10.55
N PRO A 228 -18.02 -11.16 -11.50
CA PRO A 228 -17.37 -9.89 -11.23
C PRO A 228 -18.16 -9.08 -10.20
N ILE A 229 -17.49 -8.17 -9.50
CA ILE A 229 -18.15 -7.26 -8.54
C ILE A 229 -19.17 -6.40 -9.33
N PRO A 230 -20.44 -6.31 -8.91
CA PRO A 230 -21.45 -5.49 -9.57
C PRO A 230 -21.02 -4.04 -9.81
N ASN A 231 -21.46 -3.44 -10.92
CA ASN A 231 -21.18 -2.04 -11.30
C ASN A 231 -19.70 -1.71 -11.56
N THR A 232 -18.93 -2.70 -12.03
CA THR A 232 -17.50 -2.53 -12.36
C THR A 232 -17.16 -2.77 -13.83
N ASP A 233 -18.16 -2.75 -14.71
CA ASP A 233 -18.03 -3.08 -16.14
C ASP A 233 -17.37 -4.45 -16.38
N ASP A 234 -17.79 -5.44 -15.60
CA ASP A 234 -17.27 -6.83 -15.61
C ASP A 234 -15.74 -6.92 -15.45
N ALA A 235 -15.13 -5.99 -14.70
CA ALA A 235 -13.70 -5.93 -14.47
C ALA A 235 -13.17 -7.24 -13.86
N ASP A 236 -12.06 -7.74 -14.41
CA ASP A 236 -11.39 -8.94 -13.91
C ASP A 236 -10.61 -8.73 -12.61
N SER A 237 -10.42 -7.47 -12.22
CA SER A 237 -9.68 -7.04 -11.06
C SER A 237 -9.93 -5.57 -10.75
N ILE A 238 -10.06 -5.22 -9.47
CA ILE A 238 -10.30 -3.84 -9.05
C ILE A 238 -9.58 -3.50 -7.75
N GLN A 239 -9.34 -2.21 -7.55
CA GLN A 239 -9.26 -1.60 -6.22
C GLN A 239 -10.52 -0.75 -6.02
N LEU A 240 -11.11 -0.78 -4.82
CA LEU A 240 -12.20 0.09 -4.42
C LEU A 240 -11.94 0.63 -3.01
N VAL A 241 -12.12 1.94 -2.85
CA VAL A 241 -12.03 2.62 -1.55
C VAL A 241 -13.41 3.10 -1.12
N ILE A 242 -13.78 2.82 0.11
CA ILE A 242 -14.95 3.40 0.79
C ILE A 242 -14.43 4.41 1.81
N PRO A 243 -14.46 5.71 1.49
CA PRO A 243 -14.00 6.73 2.40
C PRO A 243 -14.79 6.69 3.72
N GLN A 244 -14.10 6.86 4.83
CA GLN A 244 -14.65 6.78 6.19
C GLN A 244 -15.90 7.67 6.38
N ASN A 245 -15.90 8.86 5.78
CA ASN A 245 -16.97 9.86 5.87
C ASN A 245 -18.27 9.38 5.18
N GLN A 246 -18.19 8.42 4.25
CA GLN A 246 -19.34 7.86 3.53
C GLN A 246 -20.08 6.78 4.33
N VAL A 247 -19.46 6.26 5.40
CA VAL A 247 -19.98 5.15 6.21
C VAL A 247 -19.92 5.43 7.71
N GLY A 248 -19.68 6.69 8.11
CA GLY A 248 -19.68 7.11 9.51
C GLY A 248 -18.57 6.48 10.35
N ARG A 249 -17.39 6.26 9.76
CA ARG A 249 -16.22 5.63 10.40
C ARG A 249 -15.09 6.61 10.61
N LYS A 250 -14.03 6.18 11.29
CA LYS A 250 -12.75 6.90 11.43
C LYS A 250 -11.64 6.35 10.52
N HIS A 251 -11.88 5.22 9.87
CA HIS A 251 -10.96 4.60 8.93
C HIS A 251 -11.72 4.06 7.72
N ASP A 252 -11.09 4.17 6.56
CA ASP A 252 -11.61 3.66 5.29
C ASP A 252 -11.81 2.14 5.29
N ILE A 253 -12.68 1.68 4.40
CA ILE A 253 -12.80 0.27 4.04
C ILE A 253 -12.22 0.09 2.62
N TYR A 254 -11.35 -0.89 2.47
CA TYR A 254 -10.72 -1.24 1.20
C TYR A 254 -11.29 -2.53 0.64
N ILE A 255 -11.49 -2.57 -0.67
CA ILE A 255 -11.77 -3.81 -1.40
C ILE A 255 -10.70 -3.98 -2.49
N ALA A 256 -9.97 -5.07 -2.44
CA ALA A 256 -9.09 -5.50 -3.51
C ALA A 256 -9.65 -6.78 -4.13
N SER A 257 -9.85 -6.80 -5.44
CA SER A 257 -10.33 -7.98 -6.15
C SER A 257 -9.39 -8.36 -7.28
N VAL A 258 -9.10 -9.65 -7.36
CA VAL A 258 -8.35 -10.31 -8.43
C VAL A 258 -9.11 -11.57 -8.82
N SER A 259 -8.80 -12.16 -9.97
CA SER A 259 -9.55 -13.30 -10.49
C SER A 259 -8.63 -14.38 -11.06
N GLY A 260 -9.22 -15.43 -11.62
CA GLY A 260 -8.47 -16.46 -12.33
C GLY A 260 -7.56 -15.93 -13.44
N THR A 261 -7.77 -14.69 -13.91
CA THR A 261 -6.87 -14.05 -14.89
C THR A 261 -5.51 -13.61 -14.30
N HIS A 262 -5.37 -13.65 -12.98
CA HIS A 262 -4.12 -13.41 -12.24
C HIS A 262 -3.50 -14.73 -11.74
N ASN A 263 -4.09 -15.89 -12.10
CA ASN A 263 -3.67 -17.23 -11.65
C ASN A 263 -3.71 -17.42 -10.12
N VAL A 264 -4.60 -16.71 -9.42
CA VAL A 264 -4.76 -16.80 -7.96
C VAL A 264 -5.95 -17.66 -7.53
N CYS A 265 -6.86 -17.97 -8.46
CA CYS A 265 -8.00 -18.85 -8.24
C CYS A 265 -8.42 -19.52 -9.57
N ALA A 266 -9.39 -20.43 -9.52
CA ALA A 266 -9.87 -21.13 -10.71
C ALA A 266 -10.49 -20.18 -11.74
N LYS A 267 -10.53 -20.61 -13.01
CA LYS A 267 -11.20 -19.85 -14.08
C LYS A 267 -12.65 -19.54 -13.69
N ASN A 268 -13.10 -18.32 -14.03
CA ASN A 268 -14.43 -17.77 -13.70
C ASN A 268 -14.69 -17.51 -12.21
N TYR A 269 -13.68 -17.65 -11.35
CA TYR A 269 -13.76 -17.21 -9.96
C TYR A 269 -12.99 -15.91 -9.73
N TYR A 270 -13.39 -15.21 -8.66
CA TYR A 270 -12.83 -13.96 -8.19
C TYR A 270 -12.54 -14.09 -6.69
N LEU A 271 -11.42 -13.55 -6.27
CA LEU A 271 -11.07 -13.37 -4.86
C LEU A 271 -11.16 -11.89 -4.55
N ALA A 272 -12.14 -11.53 -3.72
CA ALA A 272 -12.31 -10.18 -3.19
C ALA A 272 -11.92 -10.16 -1.72
N ILE A 273 -11.09 -9.21 -1.32
CA ILE A 273 -10.68 -9.02 0.07
C ILE A 273 -11.22 -7.68 0.53
N VAL A 274 -12.07 -7.69 1.57
CA VAL A 274 -12.58 -6.49 2.24
C VAL A 274 -11.82 -6.28 3.54
N SER A 275 -11.23 -5.11 3.76
CA SER A 275 -10.43 -4.83 4.94
C SER A 275 -10.63 -3.43 5.51
N THR A 276 -10.51 -3.30 6.84
CA THR A 276 -10.50 -2.01 7.56
C THR A 276 -9.83 -2.16 8.93
N ILE A 277 -9.46 -1.04 9.55
CA ILE A 277 -9.04 -0.98 10.94
C ILE A 277 -10.25 -1.19 11.85
N VAL A 278 -10.12 -2.01 12.88
CA VAL A 278 -11.22 -2.30 13.81
C VAL A 278 -11.45 -1.12 14.76
N GLU A 279 -12.70 -0.67 14.84
CA GLU A 279 -13.14 0.45 15.71
C GLU A 279 -14.08 0.02 16.83
N SER A 280 -14.60 -1.22 16.80
CA SER A 280 -15.60 -1.74 17.72
C SER A 280 -15.37 -3.19 18.12
N ASP A 281 -16.20 -3.70 19.03
CA ASP A 281 -16.18 -5.11 19.46
C ASP A 281 -16.84 -6.07 18.45
N ASN A 282 -17.39 -5.56 17.33
CA ASN A 282 -17.98 -6.38 16.27
C ASN A 282 -17.32 -6.11 14.90
N PRO A 283 -16.09 -6.62 14.66
CA PRO A 283 -15.32 -6.31 13.46
C PRO A 283 -16.00 -6.72 12.15
N GLU A 284 -16.80 -7.79 12.15
CA GLU A 284 -17.52 -8.23 10.94
C GLU A 284 -18.60 -7.23 10.51
N ALA A 285 -19.29 -6.61 11.47
CA ALA A 285 -20.31 -5.60 11.16
C ALA A 285 -19.70 -4.35 10.50
N GLU A 286 -18.44 -4.02 10.83
CA GLU A 286 -17.73 -2.84 10.31
C GLU A 286 -17.43 -2.93 8.81
N ILE A 287 -17.20 -4.14 8.30
CA ILE A 287 -16.93 -4.37 6.87
C ILE A 287 -18.19 -4.65 6.05
N LYS A 288 -19.37 -4.66 6.68
CA LYS A 288 -20.64 -4.90 6.01
C LYS A 288 -20.86 -3.99 4.78
N PRO A 289 -20.56 -2.66 4.83
CA PRO A 289 -20.71 -1.81 3.66
C PRO A 289 -19.89 -2.28 2.45
N GLY A 290 -18.69 -2.86 2.68
CA GLY A 290 -17.88 -3.43 1.61
C GLY A 290 -18.39 -4.79 1.13
N LEU A 291 -18.85 -5.64 2.04
CA LEU A 291 -19.44 -6.95 1.72
C LEU A 291 -20.71 -6.82 0.88
N ASP A 292 -21.57 -5.84 1.18
CA ASP A 292 -22.82 -5.58 0.46
C ASP A 292 -22.58 -5.21 -1.02
N LEU A 293 -21.39 -4.69 -1.36
CA LEU A 293 -21.02 -4.37 -2.74
C LEU A 293 -20.59 -5.59 -3.55
N LEU A 294 -20.23 -6.71 -2.92
CA LEU A 294 -19.66 -7.87 -3.61
C LEU A 294 -20.69 -8.71 -4.36
N GLY A 295 -21.97 -8.61 -3.99
CA GLY A 295 -23.01 -9.56 -4.42
C GLY A 295 -22.88 -10.93 -3.72
N PRO A 296 -23.58 -11.98 -4.21
CA PRO A 296 -23.54 -13.31 -3.61
C PRO A 296 -22.13 -13.91 -3.54
N CYS A 297 -21.66 -14.17 -2.32
CA CYS A 297 -20.39 -14.87 -2.09
C CYS A 297 -20.60 -16.39 -2.11
N VAL A 298 -19.70 -17.13 -2.78
CA VAL A 298 -19.64 -18.59 -2.73
C VAL A 298 -19.15 -19.05 -1.37
N GLU A 299 -18.10 -18.40 -0.86
CA GLU A 299 -17.50 -18.68 0.44
C GLU A 299 -16.94 -17.38 1.03
N LYS A 300 -16.92 -17.28 2.35
CA LYS A 300 -16.40 -16.11 3.08
C LYS A 300 -15.63 -16.55 4.32
N VAL A 301 -14.36 -16.17 4.39
CA VAL A 301 -13.51 -16.38 5.57
C VAL A 301 -13.16 -15.02 6.17
N ILE A 302 -13.44 -14.84 7.46
CA ILE A 302 -13.13 -13.61 8.18
C ILE A 302 -11.97 -13.87 9.14
N ASN A 303 -10.99 -12.98 9.12
CA ASN A 303 -9.85 -13.01 10.04
C ASN A 303 -9.64 -11.63 10.67
N VAL A 304 -9.33 -11.60 11.96
CA VAL A 304 -8.97 -10.39 12.70
C VAL A 304 -7.56 -10.57 13.22
N THR A 305 -6.66 -9.67 12.83
CA THR A 305 -5.24 -9.74 13.20
C THR A 305 -4.84 -8.50 13.98
N ASP A 306 -4.04 -8.68 15.04
CA ASP A 306 -3.44 -7.57 15.76
C ASP A 306 -2.41 -6.84 14.89
N LEU A 307 -2.38 -5.51 15.00
CA LEU A 307 -1.31 -4.68 14.45
C LEU A 307 -0.29 -4.40 15.54
N GLU A 308 0.96 -4.70 15.24
CA GLU A 308 2.07 -4.58 16.19
C GLU A 308 3.19 -3.76 15.58
N GLU A 309 3.87 -3.01 16.44
CA GLU A 309 5.08 -2.28 16.08
C GLU A 309 6.16 -2.45 17.16
N PRO A 310 7.45 -2.33 16.82
CA PRO A 310 8.51 -2.33 17.81
C PRO A 310 8.35 -1.23 18.86
N ILE A 311 8.67 -1.54 20.11
CA ILE A 311 8.75 -0.55 21.20
C ILE A 311 9.97 0.36 21.02
N GLU A 312 11.10 -0.21 20.57
CA GLU A 312 12.40 0.46 20.40
C GLU A 312 12.91 0.35 18.96
N ASP A 313 13.86 1.19 18.56
CA ASP A 313 14.35 1.22 17.18
C ASP A 313 15.35 0.10 16.82
N GLY A 314 15.83 -0.66 17.81
CA GLY A 314 16.80 -1.74 17.66
C GLY A 314 18.27 -1.31 17.81
N SER A 315 18.55 -0.02 17.99
CA SER A 315 19.94 0.48 18.12
C SER A 315 20.64 0.00 19.40
N LYS A 316 19.88 -0.20 20.48
CA LYS A 316 20.41 -0.61 21.80
C LYS A 316 20.81 -2.09 21.83
N ASP A 317 19.93 -2.96 21.36
CA ASP A 317 20.02 -4.42 21.48
C ASP A 317 20.34 -5.14 20.15
N GLN A 318 20.39 -4.39 19.04
CA GLN A 318 20.64 -4.88 17.68
C GLN A 318 19.54 -5.84 17.16
N VAL A 319 18.31 -5.66 17.65
CA VAL A 319 17.10 -6.37 17.21
C VAL A 319 16.21 -5.42 16.42
N PHE A 320 16.10 -5.62 15.11
CA PHE A 320 15.35 -4.73 14.22
C PHE A 320 14.04 -5.39 13.79
N ILE A 321 12.94 -4.94 14.39
CA ILE A 321 11.62 -5.54 14.17
C ILE A 321 10.85 -4.72 13.13
N SER A 322 10.17 -5.41 12.21
CA SER A 322 9.21 -4.79 11.28
C SER A 322 7.86 -4.51 11.95
N ARG A 323 7.03 -3.70 11.30
CA ARG A 323 5.63 -3.50 11.66
C ARG A 323 4.73 -4.57 11.03
N SER A 324 3.59 -4.83 11.64
CA SER A 324 2.53 -5.63 11.00
C SER A 324 1.98 -4.92 9.76
N TYR A 325 1.52 -5.68 8.77
CA TYR A 325 0.84 -5.14 7.60
C TYR A 325 -0.51 -4.51 7.97
N ASP A 326 -0.67 -3.22 7.66
CA ASP A 326 -1.88 -2.45 7.93
C ASP A 326 -3.07 -2.85 7.02
N ALA A 327 -4.17 -2.09 7.10
CA ALA A 327 -5.39 -2.35 6.35
C ALA A 327 -5.36 -1.85 4.89
N THR A 328 -4.31 -1.14 4.47
CA THR A 328 -4.23 -0.56 3.12
C THR A 328 -4.13 -1.66 2.06
N SER A 329 -4.61 -1.35 0.85
CA SER A 329 -4.56 -2.26 -0.31
C SER A 329 -3.34 -2.04 -1.21
N HIS A 330 -2.33 -1.31 -0.73
CA HIS A 330 -1.10 -1.01 -1.45
C HIS A 330 0.14 -1.12 -0.54
N PHE A 331 1.33 -1.06 -1.13
CA PHE A 331 2.60 -1.32 -0.43
C PHE A 331 3.33 -0.03 0.03
N GLY A 332 2.58 1.05 0.27
CA GLY A 332 3.18 2.35 0.59
C GLY A 332 3.93 2.32 1.92
N THR A 333 3.18 2.00 2.98
CA THR A 333 3.65 1.89 4.36
C THR A 333 4.66 0.76 4.55
N VAL A 334 4.52 -0.34 3.79
CA VAL A 334 5.50 -1.44 3.77
C VAL A 334 6.87 -0.96 3.28
N CYS A 335 6.91 -0.18 2.19
CA CYS A 335 8.19 0.36 1.70
C CYS A 335 8.80 1.39 2.64
N GLU A 336 7.97 2.19 3.32
CA GLU A 336 8.43 3.11 4.37
C GLU A 336 9.09 2.34 5.52
N ASP A 337 8.49 1.22 5.95
CA ASP A 337 9.07 0.39 7.02
C ASP A 337 10.37 -0.30 6.58
N VAL A 338 10.44 -0.82 5.36
CA VAL A 338 11.68 -1.38 4.79
C VAL A 338 12.83 -0.36 4.80
N LYS A 339 12.56 0.89 4.37
CA LYS A 339 13.55 1.97 4.40
C LYS A 339 13.94 2.36 5.82
N SER A 340 12.97 2.40 6.73
CA SER A 340 13.20 2.67 8.15
C SER A 340 14.11 1.61 8.78
N ILE A 341 13.81 0.32 8.58
CA ILE A 341 14.64 -0.80 9.05
C ILE A 341 16.06 -0.69 8.47
N TYR A 342 16.19 -0.49 7.14
CA TYR A 342 17.49 -0.34 6.50
C TYR A 342 18.32 0.80 7.10
N LYS A 343 17.69 1.96 7.36
CA LYS A 343 18.36 3.11 7.97
C LYS A 343 18.78 2.84 9.41
N ARG A 344 17.93 2.18 10.21
CA ARG A 344 18.24 1.82 11.59
C ARG A 344 19.41 0.84 11.68
N ILE A 345 19.51 -0.09 10.73
CA ILE A 345 20.60 -1.08 10.65
C ILE A 345 21.92 -0.44 10.18
N THR A 346 21.87 0.36 9.12
CA THR A 346 23.08 0.82 8.40
C THR A 346 23.52 2.23 8.78
N GLY A 347 22.65 3.01 9.43
CA GLY A 347 22.85 4.44 9.70
C GLY A 347 22.67 5.33 8.46
N GLN A 348 22.27 4.79 7.31
CA GLN A 348 22.19 5.51 6.03
C GLN A 348 20.85 5.31 5.34
N ASP A 349 20.42 6.31 4.56
CA ASP A 349 19.23 6.16 3.72
C ASP A 349 19.47 5.12 2.62
N LEU A 350 18.44 4.35 2.29
CA LEU A 350 18.50 3.35 1.22
C LEU A 350 18.61 4.06 -0.14
N ILE A 351 19.79 3.94 -0.76
CA ILE A 351 20.04 4.43 -2.13
C ILE A 351 19.98 3.23 -3.07
N LEU A 352 18.96 3.22 -3.94
CA LEU A 352 18.83 2.19 -4.97
C LEU A 352 19.89 2.39 -6.05
N LYS A 353 20.79 1.42 -6.20
CA LYS A 353 21.76 1.35 -7.29
C LYS A 353 21.33 0.26 -8.26
N GLN A 354 21.54 0.50 -9.55
CA GLN A 354 21.31 -0.54 -10.55
C GLN A 354 22.31 -1.67 -10.34
N ARG A 355 21.83 -2.91 -10.39
CA ARG A 355 22.69 -4.09 -10.32
C ARG A 355 23.73 -4.04 -11.45
N PRO A 356 25.04 -4.19 -11.16
CA PRO A 356 26.06 -4.33 -12.19
C PRO A 356 25.70 -5.51 -13.10
N LYS A 357 25.74 -5.32 -14.41
CA LYS A 357 25.58 -6.43 -15.36
C LYS A 357 26.80 -7.35 -15.22
N ASP A 358 26.61 -8.65 -15.44
CA ASP A 358 27.66 -9.66 -15.27
C ASP A 358 28.93 -9.40 -16.13
N GLU A 359 28.89 -8.46 -17.10
CA GLU A 359 30.04 -7.99 -17.88
C GLU A 359 31.04 -7.13 -17.06
N GLU A 360 30.67 -6.60 -15.89
CA GLU A 360 31.55 -5.76 -15.04
C GLU A 360 32.14 -6.49 -13.81
N GLN A 361 31.82 -7.79 -13.63
CA GLN A 361 32.36 -8.61 -12.53
C GLN A 361 33.53 -9.50 -12.95
N GLY A 362 34.04 -9.28 -14.16
CA GLY A 362 35.18 -10.00 -14.73
C GLY A 362 36.32 -9.06 -15.11
N GLU A 363 36.91 -8.35 -14.14
CA GLU A 363 38.30 -7.89 -14.18
C GLU A 363 38.98 -8.07 -12.81
#